data_AF-A0A943DUJ7-F1
#
_entry.id   AF-A0A943DUJ7-F1
#
_cell.length_a   1.000
_cell.length_b   1.000
_cell.length_c   1.000
_cell.angle_alpha   90.00
_cell.angle_beta   90.00
_cell.angle_gamma   90.00
#
_symmetry.space_group_name_H-M   'P 1'
#
loop_
_entity.id
_entity.type
_entity.pdbx_description
1 polymer ?
#
loop_
_entity_poly.entity_id
_entity_poly.type
_entity_poly.pdbx_seq_one_letter_code
_entity_poly.pdbx_strand_id
1 'polypeptide(L)'
;MVKSKVIFEDEEQVEIKYPCFELKDIVEYYFEICTPNNSITPFSLVALPNANILVSIYISDSSQTFKVHREHGIIDTSGDKISGSLTEAITVIHAPGTHEFSIKFKPGVLYSCLSKDISTLVDNHLSLQKYLNQKVIDELKLKSSFAERVQFVENWLLSNMKIFSSDFKLNTVIKAIYYINNNRNYKLNTVSKEVGVSNSTLNRYFKEVLGISPKQCFKALRFKTALKNYRANGSYDLYDELGYTDFSHFVKEAKNLANTTPSEL
;
A
#
# COMPACT_ATOMS: atom_id res chain seq x y z
N MET A 1 4.58 -25.53 -4.62
CA MET A 1 3.64 -24.39 -4.45
C MET A 1 4.46 -23.22 -3.93
N VAL A 2 4.55 -22.12 -4.68
CA VAL A 2 5.35 -20.95 -4.27
C VAL A 2 4.70 -20.35 -3.02
N LYS A 3 5.36 -20.42 -1.86
CA LYS A 3 4.89 -19.75 -0.64
C LYS A 3 4.97 -18.25 -0.89
N SER A 4 3.82 -17.57 -0.83
CA SER A 4 3.76 -16.11 -0.94
C SER A 4 3.85 -15.53 0.46
N LYS A 5 4.59 -14.44 0.65
CA LYS A 5 4.82 -13.84 1.98
C LYS A 5 4.36 -12.39 2.04
N VAL A 6 3.93 -11.91 3.20
CA VAL A 6 3.56 -10.50 3.37
C VAL A 6 4.79 -9.62 3.56
N ILE A 7 4.80 -8.41 2.98
CA ILE A 7 5.88 -7.40 3.06
C ILE A 7 6.00 -6.75 4.46
N PHE A 8 5.99 -7.55 5.53
CA PHE A 8 6.41 -7.13 6.88
C PHE A 8 7.72 -7.80 7.31
N GLU A 9 8.36 -8.53 6.40
CA GLU A 9 9.51 -9.36 6.67
C GLU A 9 10.74 -8.76 5.94
N ASP A 10 11.87 -8.72 6.64
CA ASP A 10 13.18 -8.47 6.03
C ASP A 10 13.50 -9.71 5.17
N GLU A 11 13.15 -9.65 3.89
CA GLU A 11 13.43 -10.71 2.92
C GLU A 11 14.69 -10.37 2.13
N GLU A 12 15.48 -11.39 1.78
CA GLU A 12 16.74 -11.21 1.04
C GLU A 12 16.55 -10.47 -0.29
N GLN A 13 15.39 -10.63 -0.94
CA GLN A 13 15.07 -10.01 -2.22
C GLN A 13 14.45 -8.61 -2.09
N VAL A 14 14.19 -8.13 -0.86
CA VAL A 14 13.51 -6.85 -0.62
C VAL A 14 14.36 -5.95 0.29
N GLU A 15 14.87 -4.85 -0.27
CA GLU A 15 15.54 -3.82 0.54
C GLU A 15 14.57 -2.66 0.81
N ILE A 16 14.46 -2.19 2.05
CA ILE A 16 13.56 -1.10 2.45
C ILE A 16 14.36 0.08 3.01
N LYS A 17 14.00 1.30 2.61
CA LYS A 17 14.51 2.56 3.20
C LYS A 17 13.39 3.49 3.59
N TYR A 18 13.56 4.16 4.73
CA TYR A 18 12.61 5.16 5.23
C TYR A 18 12.99 6.56 4.76
N PRO A 19 12.00 7.45 4.58
CA PRO A 19 12.25 8.79 4.07
C PRO A 19 13.00 9.68 5.05
N CYS A 20 13.62 10.72 4.50
CA CYS A 20 14.10 11.87 5.26
C CYS A 20 12.95 12.55 6.04
N PHE A 21 13.32 13.34 7.04
CA PHE A 21 12.37 13.93 7.99
C PHE A 21 11.30 14.79 7.28
N GLU A 22 11.68 15.51 6.25
CA GLU A 22 10.83 16.41 5.46
C GLU A 22 9.75 15.65 4.69
N LEU A 23 10.00 14.40 4.32
CA LEU A 23 9.10 13.56 3.54
C LEU A 23 8.35 12.52 4.38
N LYS A 24 8.59 12.49 5.70
CA LYS A 24 8.01 11.48 6.62
C LYS A 24 6.48 11.45 6.63
N ASP A 25 5.80 12.53 6.22
CA ASP A 25 4.34 12.64 6.17
C ASP A 25 3.77 12.42 4.75
N ILE A 26 4.64 12.21 3.77
CA ILE A 26 4.28 11.97 2.36
C ILE A 26 4.60 10.52 1.98
N VAL A 27 5.79 10.05 2.31
CA VAL A 27 6.26 8.69 1.97
C VAL A 27 6.18 7.81 3.22
N GLU A 28 5.68 6.59 3.07
CA GLU A 28 5.73 5.57 4.14
C GLU A 28 7.10 4.90 4.15
N TYR A 29 7.56 4.44 2.98
CA TYR A 29 8.92 3.93 2.73
C TYR A 29 9.17 3.77 1.22
N TYR A 30 10.45 3.60 0.88
CA TYR A 30 10.93 3.14 -0.42
C TYR A 30 11.32 1.67 -0.30
N PHE A 31 11.21 0.92 -1.38
CA PHE A 31 11.76 -0.43 -1.42
C PHE A 31 12.20 -0.82 -2.82
N GLU A 32 13.16 -1.74 -2.89
CA GLU A 32 13.58 -2.41 -4.11
C GLU A 32 13.34 -3.90 -4.02
N ILE A 33 12.85 -4.46 -5.13
CA ILE A 33 12.75 -5.91 -5.32
C ILE A 33 13.76 -6.30 -6.39
N CYS A 34 14.68 -7.20 -6.03
CA CYS A 34 15.72 -7.71 -6.92
C CYS A 34 15.69 -9.24 -6.91
N THR A 35 15.26 -9.85 -8.02
CA THR A 35 15.22 -11.31 -8.16
C THR A 35 16.37 -11.80 -9.04
N PRO A 36 17.11 -12.86 -8.64
CA PRO A 36 18.20 -13.38 -9.45
C PRO A 36 17.74 -13.90 -10.82
N ASN A 37 18.51 -13.61 -11.88
CA ASN A 37 18.23 -14.09 -13.25
C ASN A 37 18.21 -15.63 -13.35
N ASN A 38 19.01 -16.31 -12.52
CA ASN A 38 19.15 -17.77 -12.50
C ASN A 38 18.15 -18.46 -11.55
N SER A 39 17.21 -17.71 -10.98
CA SER A 39 16.20 -18.30 -10.10
C SER A 39 15.26 -19.21 -10.90
N ILE A 40 15.08 -20.44 -10.41
CA ILE A 40 14.17 -21.43 -11.02
C ILE A 40 12.72 -21.14 -10.60
N THR A 41 12.52 -20.43 -9.48
CA THR A 41 11.20 -20.08 -8.95
C THR A 41 10.99 -18.58 -8.92
N PRO A 42 9.80 -18.09 -9.30
CA PRO A 42 9.48 -16.68 -9.14
C PRO A 42 9.35 -16.31 -7.66
N PHE A 43 9.56 -15.03 -7.37
CA PHE A 43 9.39 -14.47 -6.03
C PHE A 43 7.98 -13.89 -5.89
N SER A 44 7.22 -14.37 -4.90
CA SER A 44 5.82 -13.96 -4.72
C SER A 44 5.59 -13.28 -3.38
N LEU A 45 4.89 -12.15 -3.41
CA LEU A 45 4.50 -11.39 -2.23
C LEU A 45 2.98 -11.29 -2.14
N VAL A 46 2.45 -11.32 -0.92
CA VAL A 46 1.05 -11.00 -0.62
C VAL A 46 0.97 -9.53 -0.23
N ALA A 47 0.41 -8.71 -1.10
CA ALA A 47 0.09 -7.32 -0.77
C ALA A 47 -1.26 -7.29 -0.05
N LEU A 48 -1.26 -6.89 1.23
CA LEU A 48 -2.48 -6.82 2.04
C LEU A 48 -3.37 -5.63 1.65
N PRO A 49 -4.67 -5.67 2.01
CA PRO A 49 -5.56 -4.53 1.90
C PRO A 49 -4.98 -3.29 2.57
N ASN A 50 -5.00 -2.17 1.87
CA ASN A 50 -4.44 -0.91 2.33
C ASN A 50 -5.03 0.27 1.55
N ALA A 51 -4.82 1.48 2.06
CA ALA A 51 -5.28 2.73 1.44
C ALA A 51 -4.12 3.54 0.83
N ASN A 52 -2.96 2.92 0.65
CA ASN A 52 -1.77 3.55 0.11
C ASN A 52 -1.83 3.58 -1.42
N ILE A 53 -1.01 4.45 -2.00
CA ILE A 53 -0.70 4.42 -3.43
C ILE A 53 0.77 4.06 -3.57
N LEU A 54 1.06 3.17 -4.50
CA LEU A 54 2.40 2.69 -4.80
C LEU A 54 2.81 3.16 -6.20
N VAL A 55 3.98 3.78 -6.31
CA VAL A 55 4.62 4.06 -7.61
C VAL A 55 5.75 3.07 -7.80
N SER A 56 5.70 2.32 -8.89
CA SER A 56 6.66 1.27 -9.24
C SER A 56 7.37 1.61 -10.54
N ILE A 57 8.69 1.53 -10.56
CA ILE A 57 9.54 1.82 -11.73
C ILE A 57 10.48 0.64 -11.96
N TYR A 58 10.48 0.14 -13.19
CA TYR A 58 11.27 -1.03 -13.58
C TYR A 58 12.65 -0.57 -13.99
N ILE A 59 13.65 -1.10 -13.31
CA ILE A 59 15.05 -0.76 -13.50
C ILE A 59 15.66 -1.64 -14.57
N SER A 60 15.28 -2.92 -14.61
CA SER A 60 15.68 -3.85 -15.67
C SER A 60 14.55 -4.02 -16.69
N ASP A 61 14.89 -4.00 -17.98
CA ASP A 61 13.95 -4.25 -19.08
C ASP A 61 13.43 -5.70 -19.10
N SER A 62 14.13 -6.63 -18.44
CA SER A 62 13.68 -8.02 -18.28
C SER A 62 12.63 -8.20 -17.17
N SER A 63 12.31 -7.14 -16.44
CA SER A 63 11.41 -7.23 -15.28
C SER A 63 9.99 -7.53 -15.70
N GLN A 64 9.37 -8.50 -15.04
CA GLN A 64 7.98 -8.89 -15.28
C GLN A 64 7.27 -9.12 -13.95
N THR A 65 6.06 -8.58 -13.83
CA THR A 65 5.24 -8.86 -12.65
C THR A 65 3.81 -9.19 -13.01
N PHE A 66 3.26 -10.15 -12.28
CA PHE A 66 1.91 -10.61 -12.48
C PHE A 66 1.10 -10.47 -11.19
N LYS A 67 -0.12 -9.95 -11.29
CA LYS A 67 -1.09 -9.95 -10.19
C LYS A 67 -1.99 -11.16 -10.31
N VAL A 68 -2.13 -11.91 -9.24
CA VAL A 68 -3.08 -13.02 -9.15
C VAL A 68 -4.36 -12.48 -8.50
N HIS A 69 -5.40 -12.33 -9.32
CA HIS A 69 -6.74 -11.95 -8.90
C HIS A 69 -7.64 -13.18 -8.81
N ARG A 70 -8.53 -13.16 -7.82
CA ARG A 70 -9.50 -14.24 -7.57
C ARG A 70 -10.44 -14.48 -8.76
N GLU A 71 -10.98 -13.41 -9.34
CA GLU A 71 -12.01 -13.50 -10.39
C GLU A 71 -11.42 -13.48 -11.80
N HIS A 72 -10.29 -12.81 -11.97
CA HIS A 72 -9.71 -12.50 -13.27
C HIS A 72 -8.45 -13.33 -13.60
N GLY A 73 -8.02 -14.21 -12.69
CA GLY A 73 -6.83 -15.03 -12.86
C GLY A 73 -5.54 -14.22 -12.78
N ILE A 74 -4.56 -14.58 -13.61
CA ILE A 74 -3.25 -13.94 -13.64
C ILE A 74 -3.29 -12.79 -14.65
N ILE A 75 -3.01 -11.58 -14.18
CA ILE A 75 -2.95 -10.35 -14.99
C ILE A 75 -1.49 -9.90 -15.08
N ASP A 76 -0.99 -9.73 -16.29
CA ASP A 76 0.30 -9.07 -16.52
C ASP A 76 0.17 -7.57 -16.17
N THR A 77 1.04 -7.12 -15.28
CA THR A 77 1.10 -5.72 -14.85
C THR A 77 2.50 -5.14 -15.03
N SER A 78 3.25 -5.66 -16.00
CA SER A 78 4.63 -5.25 -16.27
C SER A 78 4.72 -3.80 -16.75
N GLY A 79 5.79 -3.12 -16.33
CA GLY A 79 6.09 -1.74 -16.68
C GLY A 79 5.89 -0.74 -15.54
N ASP A 80 6.32 0.49 -15.80
CA ASP A 80 6.26 1.61 -14.85
C ASP A 80 4.79 1.99 -14.57
N LYS A 81 4.38 1.97 -13.29
CA LYS A 81 2.97 2.04 -12.92
C LYS A 81 2.70 2.77 -11.61
N ILE A 82 1.48 3.27 -11.48
CA ILE A 82 0.86 3.70 -10.23
C ILE A 82 -0.20 2.66 -9.86
N SER A 83 -0.01 1.95 -8.75
CA SER A 83 -1.01 1.04 -8.19
C SER A 83 -1.75 1.73 -7.04
N GLY A 84 -3.07 1.64 -7.03
CA GLY A 84 -3.89 2.26 -5.99
C GLY A 84 -4.10 1.40 -4.76
N SER A 85 -5.09 1.81 -3.96
CA SER A 85 -5.51 1.11 -2.76
C SER A 85 -5.99 -0.31 -3.07
N LEU A 86 -5.78 -1.22 -2.12
CA LEU A 86 -6.25 -2.59 -2.19
C LEU A 86 -7.38 -2.82 -1.19
N THR A 87 -8.52 -3.30 -1.65
CA THR A 87 -9.65 -3.69 -0.80
C THR A 87 -9.55 -5.13 -0.31
N GLU A 88 -8.86 -5.97 -1.07
CA GLU A 88 -8.53 -7.37 -0.78
C GLU A 88 -7.03 -7.62 -0.98
N ALA A 89 -6.50 -8.68 -0.37
CA ALA A 89 -5.12 -9.06 -0.56
C ALA A 89 -4.94 -9.66 -1.96
N ILE A 90 -3.82 -9.33 -2.58
CA ILE A 90 -3.43 -9.87 -3.88
C ILE A 90 -2.05 -10.50 -3.77
N THR A 91 -1.84 -11.58 -4.53
CA THR A 91 -0.48 -12.11 -4.73
C THR A 91 0.15 -11.43 -5.93
N VAL A 92 1.33 -10.85 -5.74
CA VAL A 92 2.17 -10.26 -6.78
C VAL A 92 3.35 -11.17 -7.00
N ILE A 93 3.48 -11.68 -8.23
CA ILE A 93 4.56 -12.57 -8.66
C ILE A 93 5.57 -11.74 -9.43
N HIS A 94 6.84 -11.76 -9.01
CA HIS A 94 7.97 -11.15 -9.69
C HIS A 94 8.76 -12.28 -10.37
N ALA A 95 8.88 -12.21 -11.70
CA ALA A 95 9.64 -13.18 -12.47
C ALA A 95 11.14 -13.12 -12.12
N PRO A 96 11.92 -14.19 -12.37
CA PRO A 96 13.38 -14.12 -12.29
C PRO A 96 13.95 -12.97 -13.14
N GLY A 97 14.93 -12.25 -12.61
CA GLY A 97 15.53 -11.08 -13.27
C GLY A 97 14.72 -9.79 -13.19
N THR A 98 13.76 -9.73 -12.26
CA THR A 98 13.02 -8.52 -11.94
C THR A 98 13.85 -7.62 -11.05
N HIS A 99 13.95 -6.35 -11.45
CA HIS A 99 14.52 -5.28 -10.66
C HIS A 99 13.55 -4.10 -10.68
N GLU A 100 12.88 -3.88 -9.56
CA GLU A 100 11.81 -2.89 -9.40
C GLU A 100 12.13 -1.96 -8.23
N PHE A 101 12.13 -0.65 -8.48
CA PHE A 101 12.17 0.38 -7.45
C PHE A 101 10.76 0.90 -7.20
N SER A 102 10.39 1.02 -5.93
CA SER A 102 9.04 1.39 -5.53
C SER A 102 8.99 2.44 -4.43
N ILE A 103 8.02 3.36 -4.55
CA ILE A 103 7.71 4.39 -3.55
C ILE A 103 6.31 4.14 -3.02
N LYS A 104 6.20 3.86 -1.72
CA LYS A 104 4.90 3.73 -1.06
C LYS A 104 4.52 5.05 -0.40
N PHE A 105 3.49 5.70 -0.92
CA PHE A 105 2.97 6.95 -0.38
C PHE A 105 2.00 6.70 0.78
N LYS A 106 1.97 7.62 1.74
CA LYS A 106 0.97 7.61 2.81
C LYS A 106 -0.45 7.75 2.25
N PRO A 107 -1.48 7.24 2.95
CA PRO A 107 -2.84 7.28 2.45
C PRO A 107 -3.30 8.70 2.11
N GLY A 108 -3.82 8.86 0.89
CA GLY A 108 -4.47 10.09 0.44
C GLY A 108 -3.52 11.21 0.00
N VAL A 109 -2.21 11.15 0.24
CA VAL A 109 -1.31 12.31 -0.05
C VAL A 109 -1.21 12.69 -1.53
N LEU A 110 -1.53 11.75 -2.43
CA LEU A 110 -1.56 11.98 -3.88
C LEU A 110 -2.95 12.35 -4.42
N TYR A 111 -3.98 12.48 -3.58
CA TYR A 111 -5.36 12.72 -4.06
C TYR A 111 -5.49 14.06 -4.80
N SER A 112 -4.70 15.07 -4.45
CA SER A 112 -4.70 16.40 -5.07
C SER A 112 -4.32 16.33 -6.55
N CYS A 113 -3.33 15.51 -6.90
CA CYS A 113 -2.88 15.36 -8.29
C CYS A 113 -3.58 14.22 -9.04
N LEU A 114 -4.18 13.26 -8.32
CA LEU A 114 -4.86 12.09 -8.90
C LEU A 114 -6.39 12.14 -8.81
N SER A 115 -7.00 13.26 -8.42
CA SER A 115 -8.40 13.31 -7.97
C SER A 115 -9.42 12.66 -8.91
N LYS A 116 -9.22 12.75 -10.23
CA LYS A 116 -10.10 12.14 -11.25
C LYS A 116 -9.93 10.62 -11.40
N ASP A 117 -8.77 10.11 -11.01
CA ASP A 117 -8.37 8.72 -11.18
C ASP A 117 -8.37 7.92 -9.86
N ILE A 118 -8.54 8.58 -8.70
CA ILE A 118 -8.56 7.92 -7.38
C ILE A 118 -9.55 6.76 -7.32
N SER A 119 -10.78 6.93 -7.81
CA SER A 119 -11.77 5.84 -7.84
C SER A 119 -11.37 4.72 -8.79
N THR A 120 -10.73 5.05 -9.91
CA THR A 120 -10.28 4.09 -10.94
C THR A 120 -9.09 3.27 -10.46
N LEU A 121 -8.28 3.84 -9.56
CA LEU A 121 -7.10 3.21 -8.99
C LEU A 121 -7.42 2.17 -7.91
N VAL A 122 -8.64 2.14 -7.37
CA VAL A 122 -9.05 1.12 -6.39
C VAL A 122 -8.95 -0.27 -7.01
N ASP A 123 -8.16 -1.15 -6.39
CA ASP A 123 -7.85 -2.51 -6.85
C ASP A 123 -7.23 -2.58 -8.26
N ASN A 124 -6.68 -1.46 -8.73
CA ASN A 124 -6.18 -1.33 -10.10
C ASN A 124 -4.84 -0.59 -10.17
N HIS A 125 -4.32 -0.44 -11.38
CA HIS A 125 -3.11 0.30 -11.69
C HIS A 125 -3.28 1.10 -12.98
N LEU A 126 -2.49 2.15 -13.12
CA LEU A 126 -2.40 3.00 -14.30
C LEU A 126 -0.94 3.16 -14.71
N SER A 127 -0.70 3.40 -16.00
CA SER A 127 0.63 3.70 -16.54
C SER A 127 1.20 4.96 -15.88
N LEU A 128 2.45 4.88 -15.41
CA LEU A 128 3.13 6.00 -14.74
C LEU A 128 3.41 7.16 -15.71
N GLN A 129 3.63 6.86 -16.99
CA GLN A 129 3.93 7.86 -18.03
C GLN A 129 2.82 8.90 -18.22
N LYS A 130 1.58 8.59 -17.82
CA LYS A 130 0.47 9.55 -17.81
C LYS A 130 0.65 10.68 -16.78
N TYR A 131 1.43 10.44 -15.72
CA TYR A 131 1.53 11.32 -14.54
C TYR A 131 2.94 11.86 -14.31
N LEU A 132 3.97 11.16 -14.77
CA LEU A 132 5.36 11.54 -14.58
C LEU A 132 6.07 11.65 -15.93
N ASN A 133 6.86 12.71 -16.09
CA ASN A 133 7.66 12.92 -17.29
C ASN A 133 8.68 11.79 -17.46
N GLN A 134 8.73 11.19 -18.65
CA GLN A 134 9.64 10.10 -18.97
C GLN A 134 11.11 10.42 -18.63
N LYS A 135 11.54 11.68 -18.77
CA LYS A 135 12.90 12.10 -18.40
C LYS A 135 13.24 11.82 -16.93
N VAL A 136 12.28 12.01 -16.02
CA VAL A 136 12.49 11.75 -14.58
C VAL A 136 12.64 10.25 -14.33
N ILE A 137 11.84 9.45 -15.04
CA ILE A 137 11.89 7.99 -14.98
C ILE A 137 13.25 7.50 -15.49
N ASP A 138 13.70 8.00 -16.64
CA ASP A 138 14.97 7.61 -17.26
C ASP A 138 16.16 8.01 -16.37
N GLU A 139 16.16 9.23 -15.81
CA GLU A 139 17.20 9.70 -14.89
C GLU A 139 17.29 8.85 -13.61
N LEU A 140 16.15 8.36 -13.11
CA LEU A 140 16.10 7.44 -11.97
C LEU A 140 16.70 6.07 -12.33
N LYS A 141 16.38 5.53 -13.51
CA LYS A 141 16.91 4.24 -13.99
C LYS A 141 18.43 4.26 -14.16
N LEU A 142 19.01 5.42 -14.46
CA LEU A 142 20.47 5.60 -14.57
C LEU A 142 21.22 5.54 -13.24
N LYS A 143 20.53 5.60 -12.09
CA LYS A 143 21.18 5.51 -10.78
C LYS A 143 21.64 4.09 -10.48
N SER A 144 22.86 3.97 -9.98
CA SER A 144 23.59 2.71 -9.87
C SER A 144 23.19 1.88 -8.64
N SER A 145 22.65 2.53 -7.61
CA SER A 145 22.27 1.88 -6.36
C SER A 145 20.92 2.35 -5.83
N PHE A 146 20.31 1.55 -4.96
CA PHE A 146 19.08 1.91 -4.26
C PHE A 146 19.23 3.23 -3.48
N ALA A 147 20.38 3.45 -2.83
CA ALA A 147 20.66 4.69 -2.11
C ALA A 147 20.61 5.92 -3.03
N GLU A 148 21.22 5.84 -4.21
CA GLU A 148 21.20 6.92 -5.19
C GLU A 148 19.80 7.18 -5.76
N ARG A 149 18.99 6.12 -5.97
CA ARG A 149 17.59 6.25 -6.40
C ARG A 149 16.74 6.92 -5.35
N VAL A 150 16.86 6.51 -4.09
CA VAL A 150 16.18 7.16 -2.96
C VAL A 150 16.56 8.63 -2.91
N GLN A 151 17.85 8.97 -2.91
CA GLN A 151 18.30 10.36 -2.85
C GLN A 151 17.78 11.20 -4.03
N PHE A 152 17.78 10.64 -5.24
CA PHE A 152 17.25 11.29 -6.44
C PHE A 152 15.75 11.58 -6.29
N VAL A 153 14.97 10.58 -5.87
CA VAL A 153 13.52 10.71 -5.65
C VAL A 153 13.22 11.71 -4.55
N GLU A 154 13.94 11.69 -3.44
CA GLU A 154 13.74 12.64 -2.35
C GLU A 154 13.96 14.07 -2.82
N ASN A 155 15.06 14.33 -3.53
CA ASN A 155 15.33 15.65 -4.11
C ASN A 155 14.22 16.08 -5.07
N TRP A 156 13.71 15.16 -5.89
CA TRP A 156 12.60 15.42 -6.80
C TRP A 156 11.30 15.73 -6.05
N LEU A 157 10.95 14.94 -5.03
CA LEU A 157 9.75 15.13 -4.21
C LEU A 157 9.79 16.48 -3.48
N LEU A 158 10.93 16.81 -2.86
CA LEU A 158 11.14 18.09 -2.17
C LEU A 158 11.03 19.29 -3.12
N SER A 159 11.54 19.16 -4.33
CA SER A 159 11.40 20.19 -5.37
C SER A 159 9.97 20.33 -5.90
N ASN A 160 9.11 19.33 -5.66
CA ASN A 160 7.74 19.26 -6.16
C ASN A 160 6.69 19.18 -5.03
N MET A 161 7.00 19.70 -3.84
CA MET A 161 6.11 19.63 -2.66
C MET A 161 4.70 20.17 -2.88
N LYS A 162 4.53 21.10 -3.83
CA LYS A 162 3.22 21.63 -4.27
C LYS A 162 2.25 20.55 -4.76
N ILE A 163 2.73 19.39 -5.20
CA ILE A 163 1.90 18.23 -5.58
C ILE A 163 1.09 17.74 -4.37
N PHE A 164 1.67 17.77 -3.17
CA PHE A 164 1.10 17.23 -1.94
C PHE A 164 0.30 18.29 -1.16
N SER A 165 -0.32 19.23 -1.87
CA SER A 165 -1.11 20.30 -1.24
C SER A 165 -2.23 19.69 -0.38
N SER A 166 -2.26 20.05 0.90
CA SER A 166 -3.29 19.59 1.82
C SER A 166 -4.49 20.53 1.81
N ASP A 167 -5.70 19.96 1.79
CA ASP A 167 -6.94 20.69 1.98
C ASP A 167 -7.67 20.19 3.25
N PHE A 168 -8.84 20.75 3.53
CA PHE A 168 -9.63 20.33 4.68
C PHE A 168 -10.01 18.85 4.63
N LYS A 169 -10.35 18.31 3.45
CA LYS A 169 -10.80 16.93 3.28
C LYS A 169 -9.68 15.94 3.58
N LEU A 170 -8.50 16.15 3.00
CA LEU A 170 -7.33 15.32 3.26
C LEU A 170 -6.97 15.36 4.75
N ASN A 171 -6.93 16.55 5.35
CA ASN A 171 -6.64 16.68 6.78
C ASN A 171 -7.66 15.93 7.66
N THR A 172 -8.95 15.97 7.33
CA THR A 172 -9.98 15.18 8.04
C THR A 172 -9.74 13.68 7.90
N VAL A 173 -9.40 13.20 6.70
CA VAL A 173 -9.11 11.78 6.46
C VAL A 173 -7.85 11.32 7.21
N ILE A 174 -6.77 12.10 7.16
CA ILE A 174 -5.53 11.82 7.90
C ILE A 174 -5.80 11.75 9.41
N LYS A 175 -6.55 12.72 9.96
CA LYS A 175 -6.94 12.72 11.37
C LYS A 175 -7.75 11.47 11.74
N ALA A 176 -8.67 11.03 10.88
CA ALA A 176 -9.48 9.85 11.12
C ALA A 176 -8.63 8.57 11.15
N ILE A 177 -7.70 8.42 10.19
CA ILE A 177 -6.77 7.29 10.15
C ILE A 177 -5.85 7.31 11.38
N TYR A 178 -5.32 8.48 11.75
CA TYR A 178 -4.49 8.65 12.94
C TYR A 178 -5.24 8.23 14.21
N TYR A 179 -6.47 8.72 14.40
CA TYR A 179 -7.28 8.37 15.56
C TYR A 179 -7.47 6.86 15.69
N ILE A 180 -7.78 6.18 14.59
CA ILE A 180 -8.02 4.73 14.60
C ILE A 180 -6.77 3.94 14.94
N ASN A 181 -5.62 4.31 14.36
CA ASN A 181 -4.37 3.61 14.62
C ASN A 181 -3.95 3.71 16.10
N ASN A 182 -4.26 4.83 16.77
CA ASN A 182 -3.87 5.05 18.17
C ASN A 182 -4.91 4.55 19.18
N ASN A 183 -6.21 4.62 18.85
CA ASN A 183 -7.28 4.29 19.79
C ASN A 183 -7.95 2.94 19.54
N ARG A 184 -7.68 2.31 18.39
CA ARG A 184 -8.28 1.03 17.94
C ARG A 184 -9.82 1.04 17.96
N ASN A 185 -10.44 2.22 17.88
CA ASN A 185 -11.89 2.38 17.85
C ASN A 185 -12.39 2.59 16.42
N TYR A 186 -12.83 1.50 15.79
CA TYR A 186 -13.24 1.46 14.39
C TYR A 186 -14.72 1.87 14.17
N LYS A 187 -15.41 2.43 15.17
CA LYS A 187 -16.81 2.85 15.06
C LYS A 187 -16.93 4.19 14.34
N LEU A 188 -17.61 4.19 13.18
CA LEU A 188 -17.76 5.39 12.34
C LEU A 188 -18.28 6.62 13.12
N ASN A 189 -19.29 6.44 13.97
CA ASN A 189 -19.88 7.52 14.77
C ASN A 189 -18.88 8.14 15.76
N THR A 190 -17.95 7.35 16.29
CA THR A 190 -16.93 7.85 17.22
C THR A 190 -15.89 8.65 16.46
N VAL A 191 -15.38 8.08 15.37
CA VAL A 191 -14.35 8.72 14.54
C VAL A 191 -14.86 10.02 13.94
N SER A 192 -16.09 10.06 13.43
CA SER A 192 -16.68 11.26 12.83
C SER A 192 -16.84 12.41 13.82
N LYS A 193 -17.26 12.11 15.05
CA LYS A 193 -17.30 13.07 16.16
C LYS A 193 -15.91 13.61 16.48
N GLU A 194 -14.92 12.72 16.59
CA GLU A 194 -13.54 13.11 16.90
C GLU A 194 -12.96 14.08 15.86
N VAL A 195 -13.18 13.79 14.57
CA VAL A 195 -12.65 14.63 13.49
C VAL A 195 -13.56 15.82 13.13
N GLY A 196 -14.66 16.00 13.86
CA GLY A 196 -15.54 17.17 13.76
C GLY A 196 -16.40 17.23 12.49
N VAL A 197 -16.80 16.09 11.91
CA VAL A 197 -17.71 16.05 10.74
C VAL A 197 -18.85 15.03 10.91
N SER A 198 -19.91 15.15 10.10
CA SER A 198 -20.96 14.13 10.06
C SER A 198 -20.46 12.83 9.44
N ASN A 199 -21.13 11.71 9.72
CA ASN A 199 -20.84 10.42 9.06
C ASN A 199 -20.91 10.50 7.53
N SER A 200 -21.92 11.22 7.00
CA SER A 200 -22.10 11.39 5.56
C SER A 200 -20.95 12.18 4.94
N THR A 201 -20.48 13.23 5.63
CA THR A 201 -19.33 14.03 5.21
C THR A 201 -18.04 13.22 5.26
N LEU A 202 -17.81 12.47 6.35
CA LEU A 202 -16.64 11.60 6.47
C LEU A 202 -16.63 10.54 5.37
N ASN A 203 -17.77 9.92 5.09
CA ASN A 203 -17.89 8.94 4.01
C ASN A 203 -17.59 9.53 2.64
N ARG A 204 -18.09 10.75 2.36
CA ARG A 204 -17.78 11.47 1.12
C ARG A 204 -16.28 11.77 1.01
N TYR A 205 -15.66 12.30 2.06
CA TYR A 205 -14.22 12.62 2.03
C TYR A 205 -13.34 11.39 1.85
N PHE A 206 -13.66 10.28 2.51
CA PHE A 206 -12.93 9.01 2.28
C PHE A 206 -13.03 8.54 0.83
N LYS A 207 -14.21 8.60 0.21
CA LYS A 207 -14.38 8.24 -1.20
C LYS A 207 -13.61 9.17 -2.14
N GLU A 208 -13.61 10.47 -1.87
CA GLU A 208 -12.89 11.44 -2.71
C GLU A 208 -11.36 11.34 -2.56
N VAL A 209 -10.87 11.12 -1.33
CA VAL A 209 -9.43 11.15 -1.02
C VAL A 209 -8.76 9.78 -1.23
N LEU A 210 -9.45 8.68 -0.91
CA LEU A 210 -8.90 7.32 -0.92
C LEU A 210 -9.59 6.39 -1.93
N GLY A 211 -10.69 6.80 -2.55
CA GLY A 211 -11.48 5.95 -3.45
C GLY A 211 -12.37 4.92 -2.72
N ILE A 212 -12.13 4.69 -1.43
CA ILE A 212 -12.81 3.68 -0.62
C ILE A 212 -13.63 4.31 0.51
N SER A 213 -14.61 3.57 1.03
CA SER A 213 -15.40 4.02 2.19
C SER A 213 -14.58 3.96 3.49
N PRO A 214 -14.98 4.72 4.55
CA PRO A 214 -14.39 4.58 5.88
C PRO A 214 -14.45 3.15 6.39
N LYS A 215 -15.57 2.45 6.16
CA LYS A 215 -15.75 1.05 6.57
C LYS A 215 -14.69 0.13 5.95
N GLN A 216 -14.40 0.27 4.66
CA GLN A 216 -13.36 -0.51 3.99
C GLN A 216 -11.96 -0.18 4.54
N CYS A 217 -11.64 1.11 4.67
CA CYS A 217 -10.36 1.54 5.23
C CYS A 217 -10.15 1.03 6.66
N PHE A 218 -11.16 1.18 7.53
CA PHE A 218 -11.08 0.78 8.93
C PHE A 218 -10.92 -0.74 9.05
N LYS A 219 -11.63 -1.49 8.21
CA LYS A 219 -11.50 -2.95 8.11
C LYS A 219 -10.07 -3.35 7.72
N ALA A 220 -9.49 -2.72 6.70
CA ALA A 220 -8.12 -3.00 6.26
C ALA A 220 -7.09 -2.69 7.36
N LEU A 221 -7.20 -1.52 8.03
CA LEU A 221 -6.32 -1.13 9.13
C LEU A 221 -6.44 -2.08 10.33
N ARG A 222 -7.67 -2.44 10.70
CA ARG A 222 -7.94 -3.41 11.77
C ARG A 222 -7.29 -4.76 11.48
N PHE A 223 -7.51 -5.28 10.27
CA PHE A 223 -6.94 -6.54 9.83
C PHE A 223 -5.42 -6.51 9.85
N LYS A 224 -4.80 -5.45 9.31
CA LYS A 224 -3.34 -5.26 9.30
C LYS A 224 -2.76 -5.30 10.72
N THR A 225 -3.40 -4.58 11.65
CA THR A 225 -3.01 -4.54 13.06
C THR A 225 -3.15 -5.91 13.71
N ALA A 226 -4.28 -6.59 13.52
CA ALA A 226 -4.51 -7.89 14.13
C ALA A 226 -3.62 -8.99 13.56
N LEU A 227 -3.31 -8.97 12.26
CA LEU A 227 -2.38 -9.92 11.66
C LEU A 227 -0.96 -9.75 12.22
N LYS A 228 -0.50 -8.50 12.43
CA LYS A 228 0.78 -8.24 13.09
C LYS A 228 0.83 -8.81 14.51
N ASN A 229 -0.26 -8.66 15.26
CA ASN A 229 -0.37 -9.20 16.62
C ASN A 229 -0.46 -10.73 16.63
N TYR A 230 -1.23 -11.33 15.71
CA TYR A 230 -1.29 -12.78 15.52
C TYR A 230 0.09 -13.39 15.25
N ARG A 231 0.95 -12.74 14.45
CA ARG A 231 2.31 -13.23 14.20
C ARG A 231 3.20 -13.23 15.44
N ALA A 232 2.94 -12.35 16.40
CA ALA A 232 3.67 -12.28 17.67
C ALA A 232 3.11 -13.23 18.74
N ASN A 233 1.78 -13.28 18.88
CA ASN A 233 1.09 -13.87 20.03
C ASN A 233 0.15 -15.03 19.66
N GLY A 234 -0.07 -15.28 18.37
CA GLY A 234 -0.94 -16.34 17.87
C GLY A 234 -2.42 -16.13 18.20
N SER A 235 -3.12 -17.23 18.47
CA SER A 235 -4.55 -17.24 18.80
C SER A 235 -4.87 -16.77 20.22
N TYR A 236 -3.87 -16.62 21.08
CA TYR A 236 -4.04 -16.30 22.51
C TYR A 236 -4.12 -14.79 22.80
N ASP A 237 -4.05 -13.95 21.76
CA ASP A 237 -4.15 -12.50 21.88
C ASP A 237 -5.57 -12.04 22.27
N LEU A 238 -5.67 -10.81 22.76
CA LEU A 238 -6.92 -10.15 23.11
C LEU A 238 -7.56 -9.52 21.86
N TYR A 239 -8.22 -10.36 21.06
CA TYR A 239 -8.83 -9.95 19.80
C TYR A 239 -9.93 -8.88 19.95
N ASP A 240 -10.55 -8.78 21.11
CA ASP A 240 -11.48 -7.71 21.47
C ASP A 240 -10.80 -6.34 21.54
N GLU A 241 -9.59 -6.26 22.10
CA GLU A 241 -8.76 -5.04 22.09
C GLU A 241 -8.27 -4.67 20.68
N LEU A 242 -8.26 -5.63 19.77
CA LEU A 242 -7.94 -5.44 18.35
C LEU A 242 -9.17 -5.08 17.52
N GLY A 243 -10.35 -4.96 18.14
CA GLY A 243 -11.59 -4.56 17.50
C GLY A 243 -12.38 -5.70 16.86
N TYR A 244 -12.11 -6.96 17.22
CA TYR A 244 -12.90 -8.14 16.89
C TYR A 244 -13.80 -8.54 18.06
N THR A 245 -14.68 -9.52 17.86
CA THR A 245 -15.48 -10.09 18.98
C THR A 245 -14.74 -11.25 19.65
N ASP A 246 -13.95 -11.97 18.86
CA ASP A 246 -13.20 -13.17 19.22
C ASP A 246 -12.23 -13.53 18.08
N PHE A 247 -11.38 -14.53 18.30
CA PHE A 247 -10.45 -15.05 17.29
C PHE A 247 -11.16 -15.59 16.04
N SER A 248 -12.33 -16.20 16.16
CA SER A 248 -13.07 -16.77 15.02
C SER A 248 -13.55 -15.68 14.06
N HIS A 249 -13.99 -14.54 14.60
CA HIS A 249 -14.33 -13.35 13.82
C HIS A 249 -13.10 -12.81 13.07
N PHE A 250 -11.93 -12.73 13.72
CA PHE A 250 -10.68 -12.38 13.03
C PHE A 250 -10.34 -13.36 11.91
N VAL A 251 -10.36 -14.68 12.16
CA VAL A 251 -10.05 -15.70 11.14
C VAL A 251 -11.03 -15.61 9.96
N LYS A 252 -12.32 -15.39 10.21
CA LYS A 252 -13.33 -15.21 9.16
C LYS A 252 -13.04 -13.96 8.33
N GLU A 253 -12.66 -12.85 8.98
CA GLU A 253 -12.30 -11.62 8.26
C GLU A 253 -11.00 -11.78 7.46
N ALA A 254 -9.98 -12.42 8.02
CA ALA A 254 -8.73 -12.72 7.34
C ALA A 254 -8.95 -13.58 6.09
N LYS A 255 -9.75 -14.64 6.18
CA LYS A 255 -10.16 -15.45 5.03
C LYS A 255 -10.88 -14.63 3.96
N ASN A 256 -11.76 -13.72 4.37
CA ASN A 256 -12.48 -12.87 3.43
C ASN A 256 -11.57 -11.83 2.75
N LEU A 257 -10.60 -11.28 3.48
CA LEU A 257 -9.71 -10.24 2.96
C LEU A 257 -8.53 -10.80 2.19
N ALA A 258 -8.01 -11.96 2.57
CA ALA A 258 -6.77 -12.50 2.03
C ALA A 258 -6.91 -13.85 1.33
N ASN A 259 -8.11 -14.43 1.31
CA ASN A 259 -8.42 -15.76 0.73
C ASN A 259 -7.58 -16.91 1.31
N THR A 260 -6.95 -16.70 2.46
CA THR A 260 -6.11 -17.68 3.15
C THR A 260 -6.23 -17.47 4.66
N THR A 261 -5.76 -18.43 5.45
CA THR A 261 -5.80 -18.34 6.91
C THR A 261 -4.69 -17.41 7.43
N PRO A 262 -4.86 -16.78 8.61
CA PRO A 262 -3.78 -16.03 9.25
C PRO A 262 -2.49 -16.84 9.41
N SER A 263 -2.56 -18.16 9.61
CA SER A 263 -1.41 -19.07 9.69
C SER A 263 -0.64 -19.24 8.38
N GLU A 264 -1.27 -18.96 7.25
CA GLU A 264 -0.68 -19.07 5.91
C GLU A 264 -0.18 -17.71 5.38
N LEU A 265 -0.41 -16.62 6.14
CA LEU A 265 0.00 -15.25 5.83
C LEU A 265 1.30 -14.84 6.54
#